data_AF-A0A8S2Q3I7-F1
#
_entry.id   AF-A0A8S2Q3I7-F1
#
_cell.length_a   1.000
_cell.length_b   1.000
_cell.length_c   1.000
_cell.angle_alpha   90.00
_cell.angle_beta   90.00
_cell.angle_gamma   90.00
#
_symmetry.space_group_name_H-M   'P 1'
#
loop_
_entity.id
_entity.type
_entity.pdbx_description
1 polymer ?
#
loop_
_entity_poly.entity_id
_entity_poly.type
_entity_poly.pdbx_seq_one_letter_code
_entity_poly.pdbx_strand_id
1 'polypeptide(L)'
;MLDFTTPELLARFIHELNVNDTMYDSYRHFKLYQIISNDTLLVRTMSERKWGIHNDRVRGNFIHQFECLVCERVHKTRQDPTIKYQAKFDDYGCPPPTTFDKNGEKLEHSGNWYRSYEFARCQLEVFHELLDQKNYSFTEKDINNAATKRFAPSFRRDEFLR
;
A
#
# COMPACT_ATOMS: atom_id res chain seq x y z
N MET A 1 3.83 -15.80 3.19
CA MET A 1 4.74 -16.58 4.05
C MET A 1 4.01 -17.86 4.49
N LEU A 2 3.35 -18.55 3.54
CA LEU A 2 2.45 -19.68 3.82
C LEU A 2 3.06 -21.03 3.40
N ASP A 3 4.19 -21.01 2.69
CA ASP A 3 4.79 -22.22 2.13
C ASP A 3 5.73 -22.95 3.11
N PHE A 4 6.04 -22.34 4.25
CA PHE A 4 6.90 -22.93 5.29
C PHE A 4 6.22 -22.85 6.65
N THR A 5 6.12 -23.99 7.33
CA THR A 5 5.43 -24.10 8.63
C THR A 5 6.22 -23.48 9.77
N THR A 6 7.54 -23.30 9.64
CA THR A 6 8.39 -22.65 10.64
C THR A 6 9.47 -21.77 9.99
N PRO A 7 9.95 -20.72 10.68
CA PRO A 7 11.08 -19.91 10.21
C PRO A 7 12.37 -20.72 10.00
N GLU A 8 12.61 -21.77 10.79
CA GLU A 8 13.78 -22.64 10.66
C GLU A 8 13.78 -23.41 9.34
N LEU A 9 12.61 -23.87 8.88
CA LEU A 9 12.48 -24.54 7.58
C LEU A 9 12.71 -23.57 6.43
N LEU A 10 12.22 -22.34 6.53
CA LEU A 10 12.53 -21.29 5.56
C LEU A 10 14.04 -21.00 5.53
N ALA A 11 14.70 -20.87 6.69
CA ALA A 11 16.13 -20.61 6.76
C ALA A 11 16.95 -21.75 6.12
N ARG A 12 16.60 -23.01 6.43
CA ARG A 12 17.21 -24.19 5.80
C ARG A 12 17.03 -24.18 4.28
N PHE A 13 15.80 -23.93 3.82
CA PHE A 13 15.50 -23.83 2.39
C PHE A 13 16.31 -22.72 1.71
N ILE A 14 16.45 -21.55 2.32
CA ILE A 14 17.27 -20.46 1.78
C ILE A 14 18.75 -20.85 1.73
N HIS A 15 19.27 -21.55 2.74
CA HIS A 15 20.64 -22.06 2.73
C HIS A 15 20.86 -23.08 1.61
N GLU A 16 19.94 -24.03 1.42
CA GLU A 16 19.97 -25.00 0.32
C GLU A 16 19.93 -24.31 -1.05
N LEU A 17 19.05 -23.32 -1.20
CA LEU A 17 18.95 -22.50 -2.40
C LEU A 17 20.26 -21.76 -2.69
N ASN A 18 20.94 -21.25 -1.67
CA ASN A 18 22.16 -20.46 -1.81
C ASN A 18 23.40 -21.29 -2.21
N VAL A 19 23.43 -22.58 -1.89
CA VAL A 19 24.57 -23.47 -2.22
C VAL A 19 24.32 -24.32 -3.47
N ASN A 20 23.10 -24.31 -4.02
CA ASN A 20 22.71 -25.10 -5.18
C ASN A 20 22.30 -24.17 -6.33
N ASP A 21 23.27 -23.84 -7.19
CA ASP A 21 23.06 -22.95 -8.33
C ASP A 21 21.95 -23.44 -9.28
N THR A 22 21.84 -24.76 -9.49
CA THR A 22 20.78 -25.35 -10.33
C THR A 22 19.39 -25.05 -9.76
N MET A 23 19.23 -25.21 -8.44
CA MET A 23 17.97 -24.94 -7.76
C MET A 23 17.67 -23.44 -7.74
N TYR A 24 18.66 -22.60 -7.45
CA TYR A 24 18.54 -21.14 -7.51
C TYR A 24 18.11 -20.66 -8.91
N ASP A 25 18.74 -21.21 -9.95
CA ASP A 25 18.47 -20.84 -11.33
C ASP A 25 17.09 -21.30 -11.81
N SER A 26 16.50 -22.34 -11.20
CA SER A 26 15.10 -22.70 -11.47
C SER A 26 14.13 -21.55 -11.15
N TYR A 27 14.37 -20.79 -10.07
CA TYR A 27 13.58 -19.60 -9.72
C TYR A 27 13.89 -18.39 -10.60
N ARG A 28 15.02 -18.41 -11.31
CA ARG A 28 15.44 -17.38 -12.27
C ARG A 28 15.19 -17.77 -13.71
N HIS A 29 14.55 -18.91 -13.97
CA HIS A 29 14.33 -19.42 -15.33
C HIS A 29 13.75 -18.36 -16.27
N PHE A 30 12.75 -17.60 -15.80
CA PHE A 30 12.15 -16.52 -16.58
C PHE A 30 13.11 -15.37 -16.91
N LYS A 31 14.12 -15.11 -16.06
CA LYS A 31 15.17 -14.10 -16.32
C LYS A 31 16.27 -14.64 -17.22
N LEU A 32 16.67 -15.89 -17.00
CA LEU A 32 17.77 -16.53 -17.72
C LEU A 32 17.41 -16.82 -19.17
N TYR A 33 16.19 -17.30 -19.40
CA TYR A 33 15.72 -17.71 -20.73
C TYR A 33 14.73 -16.72 -21.35
N GLN A 34 14.39 -15.64 -20.64
CA GLN A 34 13.36 -14.65 -21.05
C GLN A 34 11.97 -15.27 -21.28
N ILE A 35 11.69 -16.42 -20.66
CA ILE A 35 10.42 -17.13 -20.77
C ILE A 35 9.50 -16.68 -19.64
N ILE A 36 8.53 -15.81 -19.95
CA ILE A 36 7.53 -15.35 -18.99
C ILE A 36 6.32 -16.28 -19.08
N SER A 37 6.13 -17.12 -18.06
CA SER A 37 4.99 -18.07 -18.01
C SER A 37 3.65 -17.39 -17.76
N ASN A 38 3.64 -16.15 -17.26
CA ASN A 38 2.45 -15.32 -17.05
C ASN A 38 2.25 -14.31 -18.20
N ASP A 39 2.22 -14.84 -19.43
CA ASP A 39 2.16 -14.04 -20.65
C ASP A 39 0.90 -13.15 -20.71
N THR A 40 -0.26 -13.70 -20.34
CA THR A 40 -1.53 -13.01 -20.47
C THR A 40 -1.74 -11.87 -19.47
N LEU A 41 -1.22 -11.98 -18.24
CA LEU A 41 -1.37 -10.91 -17.25
C LEU A 41 -0.18 -9.97 -17.28
N LEU A 42 1.06 -10.47 -17.20
CA LEU A 42 2.22 -9.60 -17.05
C LEU A 42 2.64 -8.98 -18.39
N VAL A 43 2.82 -9.78 -19.43
CA VAL A 43 3.32 -9.29 -20.73
C VAL A 43 2.28 -8.36 -21.36
N ARG A 44 1.01 -8.78 -21.41
CA ARG A 44 -0.07 -7.93 -21.93
C ARG A 44 -0.17 -6.61 -21.17
N THR A 45 -0.29 -6.64 -19.84
CA THR A 45 -0.40 -5.42 -19.01
C THR A 45 0.80 -4.50 -19.20
N MET A 46 2.01 -5.05 -19.24
CA MET A 46 3.23 -4.24 -19.40
C MET A 46 3.41 -3.67 -20.81
N SER A 47 2.88 -4.35 -21.83
CA SER A 47 2.89 -3.86 -23.22
C SER A 47 1.85 -2.76 -23.46
N GLU A 48 0.65 -2.91 -22.90
CA GLU A 48 -0.50 -2.03 -23.13
C GLU A 48 -0.55 -0.82 -22.16
N ARG A 49 0.24 -0.83 -21.09
CA ARG A 49 0.24 0.28 -20.12
C ARG A 49 0.54 1.61 -20.78
N LYS A 50 -0.22 2.63 -20.34
CA LYS A 50 -0.11 4.01 -20.84
C LYS A 50 1.05 4.79 -20.23
N TRP A 51 1.60 4.33 -19.11
CA TRP A 51 2.74 4.95 -18.42
C TRP A 51 4.04 4.20 -18.65
N GLY A 52 5.14 4.93 -18.68
CA GLY A 52 6.50 4.40 -18.69
C GLY A 52 7.06 4.18 -17.28
N ILE A 53 8.25 3.61 -17.21
CA ILE A 53 9.04 3.56 -15.96
C ILE A 53 10.11 4.66 -16.10
N HIS A 54 10.39 5.41 -15.03
CA HIS A 54 11.32 6.54 -15.02
C HIS A 54 10.92 7.67 -15.99
N ASN A 55 11.92 8.42 -16.48
CA ASN A 55 11.77 9.54 -17.43
C ASN A 55 11.50 9.05 -18.86
N ASP A 56 10.59 8.08 -19.03
CA ASP A 56 10.07 7.71 -20.35
C ASP A 56 9.38 8.95 -20.96
N ARG A 57 10.06 9.57 -21.92
CA ARG A 57 9.61 10.83 -22.53
C ARG A 57 8.39 10.64 -23.43
N VAL A 58 8.11 9.41 -23.87
CA VAL A 58 7.01 9.12 -24.80
C VAL A 58 5.73 8.82 -24.03
N ARG A 59 5.82 7.96 -23.01
CA ARG A 59 4.64 7.54 -22.21
C ARG A 59 4.41 8.41 -20.97
N GLY A 60 5.40 9.17 -20.53
CA GLY A 60 5.35 9.86 -19.25
C GLY A 60 5.44 8.90 -18.06
N ASN A 61 5.59 9.42 -16.85
CA ASN A 61 5.62 8.59 -15.65
C ASN A 61 4.20 8.22 -15.18
N PHE A 62 4.13 7.28 -14.23
CA PHE A 62 2.85 6.77 -13.71
C PHE A 62 2.03 7.85 -12.96
N ILE A 63 2.69 8.83 -12.33
CA ILE A 63 2.02 9.93 -11.62
C ILE A 63 1.28 10.81 -12.62
N HIS A 64 1.95 11.21 -13.70
CA HIS A 64 1.35 12.03 -14.76
C HIS A 64 0.13 11.32 -15.39
N GLN A 65 0.25 10.03 -15.70
CA GLN A 65 -0.86 9.28 -16.28
C GLN A 65 -2.03 9.12 -15.29
N PHE A 66 -1.74 9.02 -13.98
CA PHE A 66 -2.78 9.05 -12.95
C PHE A 66 -3.48 10.41 -12.89
N GLU A 67 -2.74 11.51 -12.93
CA GLU A 67 -3.31 12.87 -12.98
C GLU A 67 -4.22 13.05 -14.20
N CYS A 68 -3.77 12.61 -15.39
CA CYS A 68 -4.59 12.61 -16.60
C CYS A 68 -5.86 11.78 -16.45
N LEU A 69 -5.78 10.57 -15.87
CA LEU A 69 -6.93 9.72 -15.61
C LEU A 69 -7.96 10.42 -14.71
N VAL A 70 -7.50 11.08 -13.64
CA VAL A 70 -8.36 11.83 -12.73
C VAL A 70 -9.03 12.99 -13.47
N CYS A 71 -8.28 13.77 -14.26
CA CYS A 71 -8.82 14.86 -15.06
C CYS A 71 -9.88 14.37 -16.06
N GLU A 72 -9.61 13.28 -16.78
CA GLU A 72 -10.55 12.69 -17.74
C GLU A 72 -11.85 12.26 -17.05
N ARG A 73 -11.75 11.59 -15.91
CA ARG A 73 -12.91 11.15 -15.11
C ARG A 73 -13.74 12.33 -14.61
N VAL A 74 -13.09 13.36 -14.08
CA VAL A 74 -13.77 14.59 -13.64
C VAL A 74 -14.49 15.26 -14.80
N HIS A 75 -13.85 15.35 -15.98
CA HIS A 75 -14.46 15.94 -17.16
C HIS A 75 -15.68 15.14 -17.65
N LYS A 76 -15.56 13.80 -17.69
CA LYS A 76 -16.67 12.91 -18.06
C LYS A 76 -17.86 13.05 -17.12
N THR A 77 -17.62 13.08 -15.80
CA THR A 77 -18.69 13.30 -14.80
C THR A 77 -19.32 14.69 -14.92
N ARG A 78 -18.57 15.72 -15.35
CA ARG A 78 -19.14 17.04 -15.64
C ARG A 78 -20.02 17.05 -16.88
N GLN A 79 -19.65 16.28 -17.91
CA GLN A 79 -20.43 16.15 -19.14
C GLN A 79 -21.70 15.31 -18.93
N ASP A 80 -21.58 14.24 -18.13
CA ASP A 80 -22.68 13.36 -17.77
C ASP A 80 -22.66 13.07 -16.27
N PRO A 81 -23.53 13.75 -15.48
CA PRO A 81 -23.62 13.55 -14.03
C PRO A 81 -24.04 12.14 -13.60
N THR A 82 -24.55 11.31 -14.52
CA THR A 82 -24.89 9.92 -14.21
C THR A 82 -23.64 9.03 -14.07
N ILE A 83 -22.53 9.43 -14.70
CA ILE A 83 -21.26 8.72 -14.62
C ILE A 83 -20.53 9.14 -13.34
N LYS A 84 -20.45 8.24 -12.36
CA LYS A 84 -19.73 8.47 -11.10
C LYS A 84 -18.47 7.62 -11.02
N TYR A 85 -17.33 8.30 -10.94
CA TYR A 85 -16.05 7.68 -10.58
C TYR A 85 -15.78 7.93 -9.10
N GLN A 86 -16.35 7.09 -8.24
CA GLN A 86 -16.15 7.17 -6.79
C GLN A 86 -15.44 5.92 -6.30
N ALA A 87 -14.29 6.13 -5.68
CA ALA A 87 -13.59 5.10 -4.94
C ALA A 87 -14.47 4.57 -3.80
N LYS A 88 -14.56 3.26 -3.67
CA LYS A 88 -15.17 2.60 -2.52
C LYS A 88 -14.15 2.45 -1.40
N PHE A 89 -14.65 2.20 -0.19
CA PHE A 89 -13.78 1.85 0.91
C PHE A 89 -12.91 0.64 0.55
N ASP A 90 -13.46 -0.39 -0.09
CA ASP A 90 -12.67 -1.57 -0.49
C ASP A 90 -11.51 -1.26 -1.46
N ASP A 91 -11.53 -0.12 -2.16
CA ASP A 91 -10.45 0.27 -3.08
C ASP A 91 -9.23 0.86 -2.35
N TYR A 92 -9.41 1.45 -1.16
CA TYR A 92 -8.34 2.16 -0.40
C TYR A 92 -8.33 1.87 1.11
N GLY A 93 -9.28 1.09 1.59
CA GLY A 93 -9.51 0.72 2.98
C GLY A 93 -8.55 -0.37 3.37
N CYS A 94 -7.31 0.01 3.64
CA CYS A 94 -6.32 -0.91 4.16
C CYS A 94 -6.79 -1.44 5.53
N PRO A 95 -6.75 -2.76 5.77
CA PRO A 95 -6.95 -3.28 7.12
C PRO A 95 -5.80 -2.82 8.02
N PRO A 96 -6.00 -2.81 9.36
CA PRO A 96 -4.93 -2.53 10.28
C PRO A 96 -3.74 -3.47 10.04
N PRO A 97 -2.49 -2.95 10.05
CA PRO A 97 -1.32 -3.76 9.80
C PRO A 97 -1.16 -4.77 10.94
N THR A 98 -0.78 -5.99 10.54
CA THR A 98 -0.53 -7.09 11.47
C THR A 98 0.96 -7.20 11.76
N THR A 99 1.30 -7.40 13.02
CA THR A 99 2.66 -7.72 13.47
C THR A 99 2.74 -9.14 13.98
N PHE A 100 3.93 -9.71 14.00
CA PHE A 100 4.18 -11.06 14.51
C PHE A 100 5.29 -11.03 15.54
N ASP A 101 5.18 -11.87 16.57
CA ASP A 101 6.24 -12.06 17.54
C ASP A 101 7.37 -12.94 16.98
N LYS A 102 8.40 -13.19 17.80
CA LYS A 102 9.55 -14.05 17.42
C LYS A 102 9.15 -15.50 17.14
N ASN A 103 8.00 -15.95 17.62
CA ASN A 103 7.47 -17.30 17.43
C ASN A 103 6.53 -17.38 16.21
N GLY A 104 6.26 -16.25 15.55
CA GLY A 104 5.33 -16.17 14.42
C GLY A 104 3.86 -16.03 14.85
N GLU A 105 3.58 -15.78 16.12
CA GLU A 105 2.23 -15.54 16.60
C GLU A 105 1.77 -14.12 16.26
N LYS A 106 0.50 -14.01 15.86
CA LYS A 106 -0.09 -12.72 15.49
C LYS A 106 -0.22 -11.83 16.72
N LEU A 107 0.41 -10.66 16.67
CA LEU A 107 0.23 -9.60 17.64
C LEU A 107 -0.77 -8.58 17.08
N GLU A 108 -1.97 -8.57 17.65
CA GLU A 108 -2.98 -7.56 17.34
C GLU A 108 -2.53 -6.19 17.87
N HIS A 109 -2.80 -5.15 17.09
CA HIS A 109 -2.67 -3.76 17.52
C HIS A 109 -1.27 -3.36 18.06
N SER A 110 -0.21 -3.98 17.55
CA SER A 110 1.14 -3.82 18.10
C SER A 110 2.12 -3.20 17.10
N GLY A 111 3.18 -2.58 17.63
CA GLY A 111 4.29 -2.05 16.85
C GLY A 111 4.05 -0.70 16.17
N ASN A 112 5.13 -0.17 15.59
CA ASN A 112 5.16 1.16 15.00
C ASN A 112 4.25 1.30 13.77
N TRP A 113 4.06 0.22 13.01
CA TRP A 113 3.18 0.22 11.84
C TRP A 113 1.72 0.38 12.24
N TYR A 114 1.25 -0.36 13.24
CA TYR A 114 -0.10 -0.19 13.76
C TYR A 114 -0.31 1.21 14.33
N ARG A 115 0.66 1.73 15.09
CA ARG A 115 0.62 3.10 15.60
C ARG A 115 0.50 4.14 14.47
N SER A 116 1.26 3.97 13.41
CA SER A 116 1.25 4.88 12.25
C SER A 116 -0.08 4.80 11.50
N TYR A 117 -0.63 3.60 11.34
CA TYR A 117 -1.95 3.37 10.75
C TYR A 117 -3.05 4.06 11.57
N GLU A 118 -3.07 3.86 12.89
CA GLU A 118 -4.07 4.47 13.77
C GLU A 118 -3.97 5.99 13.80
N PHE A 119 -2.76 6.54 13.80
CA PHE A 119 -2.56 7.98 13.70
C PHE A 119 -3.06 8.55 12.36
N ALA A 120 -2.76 7.88 11.25
CA ALA A 120 -3.26 8.26 9.92
C ALA A 120 -4.79 8.21 9.83
N ARG A 121 -5.42 7.20 10.46
CA ARG A 121 -6.88 7.11 10.58
C ARG A 121 -7.46 8.31 11.34
N CYS A 122 -6.84 8.67 12.47
CA CYS A 122 -7.22 9.86 13.24
C CYS A 122 -7.07 11.16 12.44
N GLN A 123 -5.98 11.30 11.65
CA GLN A 123 -5.80 12.44 10.75
C GLN A 123 -6.92 12.54 9.71
N LEU A 124 -7.36 11.40 9.15
CA LEU A 124 -8.44 11.36 8.17
C LEU A 124 -9.79 11.78 8.78
N GLU A 125 -10.11 11.31 9.98
CA GLU A 125 -11.33 11.71 10.70
C GLU A 125 -11.36 13.22 10.95
N VAL A 126 -10.25 13.78 11.48
CA VAL A 126 -10.10 15.22 11.70
C VAL A 126 -10.23 15.99 10.39
N PHE A 127 -9.62 15.49 9.32
CA PHE A 127 -9.71 16.11 7.99
C PHE A 127 -11.16 16.19 7.50
N HIS A 128 -11.94 15.11 7.66
CA HIS A 128 -13.37 15.12 7.31
C HIS A 128 -14.17 16.12 8.16
N GLU A 129 -13.94 16.16 9.48
CA GLU A 129 -14.59 17.13 10.36
C GLU A 129 -14.30 18.58 9.95
N LEU A 130 -13.05 18.88 9.57
CA LEU A 130 -12.66 20.22 9.11
C LEU A 130 -13.23 20.56 7.73
N LEU A 131 -13.38 19.58 6.83
CA LEU A 131 -14.03 19.77 5.53
C LEU A 131 -15.53 20.09 5.67
N ASP A 132 -16.21 19.47 6.65
CA ASP A 132 -17.63 19.69 6.90
C ASP A 132 -17.91 21.07 7.54
N GLN A 133 -16.90 21.65 8.19
CA GLN A 133 -16.96 23.01 8.74
C GLN A 133 -16.89 24.06 7.62
N LYS A 134 -18.05 24.43 7.07
CA LYS A 134 -18.14 25.51 6.07
C LYS A 134 -17.55 26.83 6.64
N ASN A 135 -16.61 27.43 5.90
CA ASN A 135 -15.87 28.67 6.21
C ASN A 135 -14.59 28.55 7.06
N TYR A 136 -14.07 27.35 7.31
CA TYR A 136 -12.76 27.21 7.96
C TYR A 136 -11.66 26.86 6.95
N SER A 137 -10.68 27.74 6.78
CA SER A 137 -9.43 27.37 6.12
C SER A 137 -8.53 26.68 7.14
N PHE A 138 -8.06 25.48 6.81
CA PHE A 138 -7.14 24.73 7.65
C PHE A 138 -5.88 24.36 6.88
N THR A 139 -4.82 24.10 7.62
CA THR A 139 -3.53 23.63 7.12
C THR A 139 -3.27 22.20 7.58
N GLU A 140 -2.26 21.56 6.99
CA GLU A 140 -1.78 20.25 7.45
C GLU A 140 -1.40 20.28 8.95
N LYS A 141 -0.86 21.41 9.43
CA LYS A 141 -0.48 21.59 10.83
C LYS A 141 -1.70 21.53 11.76
N ASP A 142 -2.84 22.07 11.33
CA ASP A 142 -4.08 22.06 12.12
C ASP A 142 -4.60 20.64 12.27
N ILE A 143 -4.58 19.86 11.17
CA ILE A 143 -4.92 18.44 11.16
C ILE A 143 -4.00 17.67 12.11
N ASN A 144 -2.67 17.84 11.95
CA ASN A 144 -1.68 17.12 12.75
C ASN A 144 -1.79 17.44 14.25
N ASN A 145 -2.04 18.69 14.60
CA ASN A 145 -2.22 19.10 15.99
C ASN A 145 -3.49 18.51 16.61
N ALA A 146 -4.62 18.57 15.89
CA ALA A 146 -5.89 18.01 16.35
C ALA A 146 -5.83 16.48 16.45
N ALA A 147 -5.25 15.82 15.45
CA ALA A 147 -5.04 14.37 15.46
C ALA A 147 -4.12 13.95 16.61
N THR A 148 -3.03 14.68 16.88
CA THR A 148 -2.14 14.40 18.02
C THR A 148 -2.87 14.52 19.36
N LYS A 149 -3.70 15.56 19.54
CA LYS A 149 -4.51 15.73 20.75
C LYS A 149 -5.54 14.63 20.94
N ARG A 150 -6.13 14.11 19.86
CA ARG A 150 -7.09 12.99 19.90
C ARG A 150 -6.40 11.64 20.08
N PHE A 151 -5.21 11.47 19.50
CA PHE A 151 -4.43 10.23 19.56
C PHE A 151 -3.71 10.03 20.89
N ALA A 152 -3.22 11.09 21.53
CA ALA A 152 -2.46 11.01 22.78
C ALA A 152 -3.24 10.40 23.98
N PRO A 153 -4.56 10.63 24.15
CA PRO A 153 -5.37 9.98 25.18
C PRO A 153 -5.70 8.50 24.92
N SER A 154 -5.78 8.09 23.64
CA SER A 154 -6.13 6.71 23.25
C SER A 154 -4.96 5.71 23.36
N PHE A 155 -3.73 6.20 23.58
CA PHE A 155 -2.53 5.37 23.74
C PHE A 155 -1.91 5.61 25.12
N ARG A 156 -2.38 4.89 26.14
CA ARG A 156 -1.74 4.86 27.46
C ARG A 156 -0.39 4.13 27.34
N ARG A 157 0.68 4.75 27.85
CA ARG A 157 2.07 4.21 27.83
C ARG A 157 2.22 2.87 28.55
N ASP A 158 1.27 2.56 29.40
CA ASP A 158 1.22 1.46 30.37
C ASP A 158 0.80 0.12 29.76
N GLU A 159 0.28 0.08 28.53
CA GLU A 159 -0.07 -1.18 27.83
C GLU A 159 1.12 -1.85 27.11
N PHE A 160 2.32 -1.26 27.12
CA PHE A 160 3.42 -1.66 26.23
C PHE A 160 4.78 -1.94 26.93
N LEU A 161 4.83 -1.97 28.26
CA LEU A 161 6.02 -2.42 29.00
C LEU A 161 5.90 -3.89 29.47
N ARG A 162 5.27 -4.76 28.68
CA ARG A 162 5.32 -6.21 28.89
C ARG A 162 5.87 -6.89 27.65
#